data_AF-A0A2V2G6F7-F1
#
_entry.id   AF-A0A2V2G6F7-F1
#
_cell.length_a   1.000
_cell.length_b   1.000
_cell.length_c   1.000
_cell.angle_alpha   90.00
_cell.angle_beta   90.00
_cell.angle_gamma   90.00
#
_symmetry.space_group_name_H-M   'P 1'
#
loop_
_entity.id
_entity.type
_entity.pdbx_description
1 polymer ?
#
loop_
_entity_poly.entity_id
_entity_poly.type
_entity_poly.pdbx_seq_one_letter_code
_entity_poly.pdbx_strand_id
1 'polypeptide(L)'
;MKKTGIILSLTILIVLSAASFCFAEPLKLEDTYPRDGYENAAIDNFGIKLYFNQDVINAENEEANKDCFVITDDEGKEVPTMVIYSDKEEGMLMVLADMTDEDLQIKQNSEYTLTIAGDFTAASGETLGEEQTIKVKTLDQAKASRINVIMMVIMMVGMIFFGRQTDKKQEEKKKVEEKVNPYKVAKETGKSVEEIVEAENKKKEKKAAAEAKKAKKEMEYEDTDDEEEEEQGNPYAKHVKSRARAVRAAENSYVAKREEERKKQAAAMRLKGTTNPKKSGGKKRKR
;
A
#
# COMPACT_ATOMS: atom_id res chain seq x y z
N MET A 1 -25.89 -3.99 -83.93
CA MET A 1 -24.55 -3.48 -83.53
C MET A 1 -24.62 -2.19 -82.71
N LYS A 2 -25.33 -1.13 -83.15
CA LYS A 2 -25.37 0.15 -82.40
C LYS A 2 -26.02 0.05 -81.00
N LYS A 3 -27.10 -0.72 -80.84
CA LYS A 3 -27.80 -0.85 -79.54
C LYS A 3 -27.10 -1.78 -78.54
N THR A 4 -26.47 -2.86 -79.03
CA THR A 4 -25.73 -3.79 -78.17
C THR A 4 -24.44 -3.19 -77.62
N GLY A 5 -23.74 -2.34 -78.41
CA GLY A 5 -22.57 -1.60 -77.91
C GLY A 5 -22.93 -0.56 -76.85
N ILE A 6 -24.09 0.10 -76.98
CA ILE A 6 -24.58 1.07 -75.97
C ILE A 6 -24.92 0.37 -74.66
N ILE A 7 -25.61 -0.78 -74.69
CA ILE A 7 -25.96 -1.53 -73.47
C ILE A 7 -24.69 -2.05 -72.75
N LEU A 8 -23.71 -2.52 -73.51
CA LEU A 8 -22.43 -2.99 -72.96
C LEU A 8 -21.61 -1.83 -72.37
N SER A 9 -21.61 -0.66 -73.02
CA SER A 9 -20.98 0.55 -72.48
C SER A 9 -21.67 1.04 -71.22
N LEU A 10 -23.00 1.00 -71.14
CA LEU A 10 -23.77 1.48 -70.00
C LEU A 10 -23.60 0.56 -68.79
N THR A 11 -23.58 -0.76 -69.00
CA THR A 11 -23.32 -1.74 -67.94
C THR A 11 -21.90 -1.62 -67.39
N ILE A 12 -20.89 -1.41 -68.24
CA ILE A 12 -19.52 -1.14 -67.80
C ILE A 12 -19.43 0.18 -67.03
N LEU A 13 -20.14 1.24 -67.47
CA LEU A 13 -20.18 2.52 -66.75
C LEU A 13 -20.81 2.38 -65.36
N ILE A 14 -21.92 1.61 -65.23
CA ILE A 14 -22.59 1.35 -63.96
C ILE A 14 -21.70 0.54 -63.02
N VAL A 15 -20.99 -0.48 -63.53
CA VAL A 15 -20.03 -1.26 -62.74
C VAL A 15 -18.84 -0.41 -62.30
N LEU A 16 -18.33 0.48 -63.16
CA LEU A 16 -17.25 1.40 -62.84
C LEU A 16 -17.66 2.50 -61.83
N SER A 17 -18.91 2.97 -61.89
CA SER A 17 -19.42 3.96 -60.94
C SER A 17 -19.85 3.36 -59.60
N ALA A 18 -20.25 2.08 -59.57
CA ALA A 18 -20.54 1.34 -58.33
C ALA A 18 -19.26 0.92 -57.56
N ALA A 19 -18.09 0.91 -58.20
CA ALA A 19 -16.82 0.53 -57.57
C ALA A 19 -16.04 1.72 -56.97
N SER A 20 -16.67 2.89 -56.83
CA SER A 20 -16.12 4.01 -56.06
C SER A 20 -16.31 3.71 -54.56
N PHE A 21 -15.71 2.61 -54.08
CA PHE A 21 -15.52 2.40 -52.66
C PHE A 21 -14.54 3.47 -52.20
N CYS A 22 -15.08 4.59 -51.71
CA CYS A 22 -14.31 5.53 -50.93
C CYS A 22 -13.90 4.74 -49.69
N PHE A 23 -12.68 4.19 -49.70
CA PHE A 23 -12.07 3.62 -48.50
C PHE A 23 -11.77 4.80 -47.58
N ALA A 24 -12.77 5.19 -46.80
CA ALA A 24 -12.52 5.98 -45.61
C ALA A 24 -11.53 5.21 -44.75
N GLU A 25 -10.62 5.92 -44.07
CA GLU A 25 -9.71 5.26 -43.16
C GLU A 25 -10.55 4.58 -42.05
N PRO A 26 -10.28 3.33 -41.67
CA PRO A 26 -11.03 2.71 -40.58
C PRO A 26 -10.79 3.47 -39.27
N LEU A 27 -11.79 3.46 -38.40
CA LEU A 27 -11.65 4.01 -37.04
C LEU A 27 -10.58 3.23 -36.29
N LYS A 28 -9.65 3.95 -35.67
CA LYS A 28 -8.54 3.38 -34.91
C LYS A 28 -8.36 4.14 -33.62
N LEU A 29 -8.09 3.39 -32.56
CA LEU A 29 -7.52 3.92 -31.33
C LEU A 29 -6.03 4.18 -31.54
N GLU A 30 -5.61 5.44 -31.48
CA GLU A 30 -4.22 5.87 -31.71
C GLU A 30 -3.39 5.82 -30.43
N ASP A 31 -3.93 6.31 -29.32
CA ASP A 31 -3.24 6.33 -28.04
C ASP A 31 -4.23 6.28 -26.88
N THR A 32 -3.71 5.91 -25.72
CA THR A 32 -4.45 5.89 -24.46
C THR A 32 -3.63 6.50 -23.34
N TYR A 33 -4.32 7.17 -22.41
CA TYR A 33 -3.70 7.63 -21.18
C TYR A 33 -4.57 7.32 -19.97
N PRO A 34 -4.12 6.48 -19.03
CA PRO A 34 -2.87 5.73 -19.06
C PRO A 34 -2.78 4.72 -20.22
N ARG A 35 -1.55 4.35 -20.62
CA ARG A 35 -1.32 3.34 -21.66
C ARG A 35 -1.65 1.93 -21.16
N ASP A 36 -1.89 1.00 -22.09
CA ASP A 36 -2.07 -0.41 -21.74
C ASP A 36 -0.85 -0.97 -20.97
N GLY A 37 -1.13 -1.69 -19.90
CA GLY A 37 -0.14 -2.20 -18.95
C GLY A 37 0.41 -1.15 -17.97
N TYR A 38 -0.16 0.06 -17.91
CA TYR A 38 0.32 1.10 -17.01
C TYR A 38 0.12 0.72 -15.53
N GLU A 39 1.16 0.97 -14.73
CA GLU A 39 1.12 0.80 -13.28
C GLU A 39 1.11 2.14 -12.56
N ASN A 40 0.52 2.18 -11.36
CA ASN A 40 0.43 3.36 -10.51
C ASN A 40 -0.58 4.40 -11.01
N ALA A 41 -1.72 3.95 -11.55
CA ALA A 41 -2.83 4.84 -11.86
C ALA A 41 -3.38 5.50 -10.59
N ALA A 42 -3.76 6.76 -10.74
CA ALA A 42 -4.43 7.50 -9.68
C ALA A 42 -5.78 6.83 -9.36
N ILE A 43 -6.10 6.80 -8.08
CA ILE A 43 -7.35 6.23 -7.57
C ILE A 43 -8.44 7.32 -7.61
N ASP A 44 -8.08 8.55 -7.19
CA ASP A 44 -8.95 9.71 -7.23
C ASP A 44 -9.20 10.15 -8.68
N ASN A 45 -10.45 10.06 -9.15
CA ASN A 45 -10.85 10.26 -10.55
C ASN A 45 -10.24 9.23 -11.52
N PHE A 46 -10.30 7.95 -11.13
CA PHE A 46 -9.91 6.86 -12.01
C PHE A 46 -10.60 6.96 -13.37
N GLY A 47 -9.81 6.91 -14.44
CA GLY A 47 -10.33 6.93 -15.80
C GLY A 47 -9.22 6.89 -16.84
N ILE A 48 -9.63 6.63 -18.07
CA ILE A 48 -8.75 6.43 -19.21
C ILE A 48 -9.18 7.38 -20.32
N LYS A 49 -8.21 8.16 -20.80
CA LYS A 49 -8.35 8.99 -22.00
C LYS A 49 -8.06 8.15 -23.22
N LEU A 50 -8.90 8.28 -24.23
CA LEU A 50 -8.78 7.60 -25.51
C LEU A 50 -8.62 8.65 -26.60
N TYR A 51 -7.71 8.38 -27.53
CA TYR A 51 -7.46 9.21 -28.70
C TYR A 51 -7.72 8.38 -29.95
N PHE A 52 -8.71 8.79 -30.73
CA PHE A 52 -9.06 8.17 -32.00
C PHE A 52 -8.57 9.02 -33.18
N ASN A 53 -8.35 8.39 -34.32
CA ASN A 53 -7.90 9.05 -35.55
C ASN A 53 -8.98 9.92 -36.24
N GLN A 54 -10.20 9.92 -35.74
CA GLN A 54 -11.37 10.60 -36.33
C GLN A 54 -12.27 11.17 -35.25
N ASP A 55 -13.11 12.14 -35.61
CA ASP A 55 -14.17 12.62 -34.73
C ASP A 55 -15.13 11.48 -34.32
N VAL A 56 -15.45 11.46 -33.04
CA VAL A 56 -16.29 10.46 -32.38
C VAL A 56 -17.55 11.09 -31.76
N ILE A 57 -17.73 12.41 -31.90
CA ILE A 57 -18.90 13.13 -31.40
C ILE A 57 -19.99 13.13 -32.48
N ASN A 58 -21.03 12.34 -32.27
CA ASN A 58 -22.22 12.39 -33.11
C ASN A 58 -23.49 12.08 -32.32
N ALA A 59 -24.45 13.00 -32.35
CA ALA A 59 -25.74 12.86 -31.68
C ALA A 59 -26.56 11.63 -32.16
N GLU A 60 -26.34 11.18 -33.40
CA GLU A 60 -27.05 10.01 -33.94
C GLU A 60 -26.57 8.69 -33.33
N ASN A 61 -25.28 8.61 -32.96
CA ASN A 61 -24.64 7.39 -32.47
C ASN A 61 -24.32 7.45 -30.96
N GLU A 62 -24.52 8.61 -30.32
CA GLU A 62 -24.19 8.81 -28.90
C GLU A 62 -24.91 7.82 -27.99
N GLU A 63 -26.16 7.47 -28.28
CA GLU A 63 -26.92 6.51 -27.48
C GLU A 63 -26.40 5.08 -27.67
N ALA A 64 -26.05 4.68 -28.90
CA ALA A 64 -25.47 3.37 -29.17
C ALA A 64 -24.05 3.22 -28.59
N ASN A 65 -23.25 4.30 -28.62
CA ASN A 65 -21.87 4.30 -28.15
C ASN A 65 -21.74 4.29 -26.61
N LYS A 66 -22.81 4.58 -25.84
CA LYS A 66 -22.77 4.56 -24.37
C LYS A 66 -22.41 3.19 -23.81
N ASP A 67 -22.95 2.15 -24.41
CA ASP A 67 -22.75 0.77 -23.96
C ASP A 67 -21.48 0.13 -24.53
N CYS A 68 -20.73 0.86 -25.37
CA CYS A 68 -19.49 0.37 -25.98
C CYS A 68 -18.29 0.40 -25.03
N PHE A 69 -18.42 1.01 -23.84
CA PHE A 69 -17.32 1.18 -22.90
C PHE A 69 -17.65 0.55 -21.55
N VAL A 70 -16.89 -0.47 -21.17
CA VAL A 70 -17.06 -1.16 -19.90
C VAL A 70 -15.74 -1.23 -19.17
N ILE A 71 -15.70 -0.73 -17.94
CA ILE A 71 -14.57 -0.94 -17.03
C ILE A 71 -14.93 -2.10 -16.11
N THR A 72 -14.04 -3.10 -16.00
CA THR A 72 -14.16 -4.19 -15.03
C THR A 72 -13.00 -4.18 -14.05
N ASP A 73 -13.25 -4.59 -12.81
CA ASP A 73 -12.20 -4.84 -11.81
C ASP A 73 -11.50 -6.19 -12.01
N ASP A 74 -10.60 -6.52 -11.08
CA ASP A 74 -9.80 -7.74 -11.05
C ASP A 74 -10.63 -9.02 -10.85
N GLU A 75 -11.84 -8.88 -10.31
CA GLU A 75 -12.81 -9.95 -10.13
C GLU A 75 -13.77 -10.07 -11.33
N GLY A 76 -13.64 -9.17 -12.33
CA GLY A 76 -14.50 -9.10 -13.50
C GLY A 76 -15.85 -8.40 -13.23
N LYS A 77 -15.97 -7.69 -12.11
CA LYS A 77 -17.17 -6.91 -11.77
C LYS A 77 -17.12 -5.57 -12.51
N GLU A 78 -18.24 -5.21 -13.11
CA GLU A 78 -18.40 -3.92 -13.78
C GLU A 78 -18.33 -2.75 -12.78
N VAL A 79 -17.56 -1.75 -13.18
CA VAL A 79 -17.39 -0.47 -12.49
C VAL A 79 -18.38 0.52 -13.13
N PRO A 80 -19.24 1.19 -12.35
CA PRO A 80 -20.07 2.28 -12.86
C PRO A 80 -19.20 3.30 -13.61
N THR A 81 -19.57 3.60 -14.85
CA THR A 81 -18.71 4.32 -15.79
C THR A 81 -19.45 5.49 -16.44
N MET A 82 -18.76 6.60 -16.64
CA MET A 82 -19.22 7.79 -17.35
C MET A 82 -18.30 8.08 -18.53
N VAL A 83 -18.87 8.31 -19.70
CA VAL A 83 -18.13 8.69 -20.91
C VAL A 83 -18.29 10.19 -21.16
N ILE A 84 -17.16 10.89 -21.32
CA ILE A 84 -17.11 12.34 -21.57
C ILE A 84 -16.34 12.58 -22.86
N TYR A 85 -17.01 13.16 -23.86
CA TYR A 85 -16.40 13.54 -25.12
C TYR A 85 -15.75 14.92 -25.02
N SER A 86 -14.63 15.13 -25.73
CA SER A 86 -13.98 16.44 -25.79
C SER A 86 -14.46 17.28 -26.96
N ASP A 87 -15.01 18.44 -26.65
CA ASP A 87 -15.36 19.49 -27.61
C ASP A 87 -14.14 20.29 -28.13
N LYS A 88 -12.95 20.06 -27.57
CA LYS A 88 -11.72 20.81 -27.87
C LYS A 88 -10.69 20.02 -28.68
N GLU A 89 -10.63 18.71 -28.46
CA GLU A 89 -9.70 17.81 -29.13
C GLU A 89 -10.51 16.78 -29.91
N GLU A 90 -10.46 16.86 -31.24
CA GLU A 90 -11.14 15.93 -32.13
C GLU A 90 -10.64 14.51 -31.88
N GLY A 91 -11.59 13.56 -31.82
CA GLY A 91 -11.27 12.15 -31.57
C GLY A 91 -10.89 11.83 -30.12
N MET A 92 -10.92 12.80 -29.19
CA MET A 92 -10.60 12.54 -27.79
C MET A 92 -11.88 12.35 -26.95
N LEU A 93 -11.89 11.27 -26.16
CA LEU A 93 -12.90 11.05 -25.13
C LEU A 93 -12.27 10.46 -23.86
N MET A 94 -12.98 10.59 -22.75
CA MET A 94 -12.58 10.08 -21.44
C MET A 94 -13.61 9.10 -20.92
N VAL A 95 -13.15 7.93 -20.51
CA VAL A 95 -13.97 6.92 -19.83
C VAL A 95 -13.58 6.94 -18.35
N LEU A 96 -14.48 7.42 -17.50
CA LEU A 96 -14.24 7.66 -16.08
C LEU A 96 -15.06 6.69 -15.23
N ALA A 97 -14.52 6.25 -14.09
CA ALA A 97 -15.33 5.68 -13.04
C ALA A 97 -16.30 6.75 -12.50
N ASP A 98 -17.58 6.41 -12.40
CA ASP A 98 -18.62 7.31 -11.93
C ASP A 98 -18.62 7.39 -10.39
N MET A 99 -17.78 8.29 -9.88
CA MET A 99 -17.63 8.53 -8.44
C MET A 99 -18.85 9.21 -7.80
N THR A 100 -19.95 9.44 -8.55
CA THR A 100 -21.21 9.89 -7.95
C THR A 100 -21.94 8.75 -7.22
N ASP A 101 -21.57 7.50 -7.52
CA ASP A 101 -22.02 6.33 -6.78
C ASP A 101 -21.28 6.23 -5.43
N GLU A 102 -22.02 6.37 -4.33
CA GLU A 102 -21.46 6.32 -2.97
C GLU A 102 -20.86 4.95 -2.60
N ASP A 103 -21.31 3.89 -3.25
CA ASP A 103 -20.82 2.53 -3.03
C ASP A 103 -19.57 2.23 -3.87
N LEU A 104 -19.21 3.10 -4.83
CA LEU A 104 -18.06 2.90 -5.69
C LEU A 104 -16.77 3.29 -4.98
N GLN A 105 -15.90 2.30 -4.77
CA GLN A 105 -14.55 2.50 -4.28
C GLN A 105 -13.55 1.82 -5.20
N ILE A 106 -12.68 2.60 -5.82
CA ILE A 106 -11.56 2.08 -6.59
C ILE A 106 -10.49 1.56 -5.63
N LYS A 107 -10.22 0.25 -5.71
CA LYS A 107 -9.28 -0.44 -4.84
C LYS A 107 -7.84 -0.08 -5.21
N GLN A 108 -6.98 -0.04 -4.20
CA GLN A 108 -5.53 0.11 -4.40
C GLN A 108 -4.92 -1.18 -4.93
N ASN A 109 -3.76 -1.08 -5.61
CA ASN A 109 -3.00 -2.23 -6.11
C ASN A 109 -3.86 -3.26 -6.88
N SER A 110 -4.89 -2.81 -7.58
CA SER A 110 -5.86 -3.64 -8.28
C SER A 110 -5.78 -3.38 -9.78
N GLU A 111 -5.96 -4.43 -10.58
CA GLU A 111 -5.99 -4.34 -12.05
C GLU A 111 -7.42 -4.02 -12.49
N TYR A 112 -7.55 -3.06 -13.38
CA TYR A 112 -8.81 -2.70 -14.03
C TYR A 112 -8.63 -2.83 -15.54
N THR A 113 -9.65 -3.35 -16.21
CA THR A 113 -9.66 -3.52 -17.66
C THR A 113 -10.77 -2.66 -18.26
N LEU A 114 -10.42 -1.76 -19.16
CA LEU A 114 -11.37 -1.10 -20.04
C LEU A 114 -11.52 -1.92 -21.31
N THR A 115 -12.76 -2.31 -21.61
CA THR A 115 -13.15 -2.95 -22.87
C THR A 115 -13.89 -1.94 -23.73
N ILE A 116 -13.45 -1.81 -24.98
CA ILE A 116 -14.07 -0.99 -26.02
C ILE A 116 -14.63 -1.94 -27.06
N ALA A 117 -15.95 -1.90 -27.25
CA ALA A 117 -16.64 -2.76 -28.19
C ALA A 117 -16.30 -2.40 -29.65
N GLY A 118 -16.24 -3.42 -30.51
CA GLY A 118 -15.89 -3.23 -31.93
C GLY A 118 -16.96 -2.50 -32.75
N ASP A 119 -18.19 -2.41 -32.26
CA ASP A 119 -19.29 -1.65 -32.83
C ASP A 119 -19.28 -0.17 -32.46
N PHE A 120 -18.31 0.27 -31.64
CA PHE A 120 -18.07 1.70 -31.40
C PHE A 120 -17.90 2.43 -32.73
N THR A 121 -18.75 3.43 -32.98
CA THR A 121 -18.89 4.09 -34.28
C THR A 121 -18.48 5.55 -34.21
N ALA A 122 -17.62 6.00 -35.13
CA ALA A 122 -17.21 7.39 -35.25
C ALA A 122 -18.33 8.28 -35.84
N ALA A 123 -18.11 9.59 -35.84
CA ALA A 123 -19.04 10.54 -36.49
C ALA A 123 -19.12 10.33 -38.01
N SER A 124 -18.08 9.77 -38.62
CA SER A 124 -18.03 9.38 -40.04
C SER A 124 -18.91 8.17 -40.39
N GLY A 125 -19.36 7.40 -39.39
CA GLY A 125 -20.08 6.14 -39.56
C GLY A 125 -19.19 4.89 -39.61
N GLU A 126 -17.87 5.05 -39.55
CA GLU A 126 -16.93 3.93 -39.48
C GLU A 126 -16.90 3.33 -38.07
N THR A 127 -16.82 2.00 -37.98
CA THR A 127 -16.73 1.27 -36.70
C THR A 127 -15.30 0.89 -36.37
N LEU A 128 -15.01 0.65 -35.09
CA LEU A 128 -13.71 0.16 -34.63
C LEU A 128 -13.39 -1.25 -35.20
N GLY A 129 -14.42 -2.03 -35.49
CA GLY A 129 -14.37 -3.34 -36.15
C GLY A 129 -14.02 -4.50 -35.22
N GLU A 130 -13.10 -4.31 -34.30
CA GLU A 130 -12.65 -5.31 -33.33
C GLU A 130 -12.68 -4.76 -31.91
N GLU A 131 -12.98 -5.64 -30.94
CA GLU A 131 -12.93 -5.32 -29.53
C GLU A 131 -11.49 -5.02 -29.10
N GLN A 132 -11.30 -3.95 -28.33
CA GLN A 132 -10.01 -3.57 -27.77
C GLN A 132 -10.05 -3.51 -26.25
N THR A 133 -8.97 -3.95 -25.63
CA THR A 133 -8.85 -3.99 -24.16
C THR A 133 -7.64 -3.20 -23.70
N ILE A 134 -7.80 -2.39 -22.66
CA ILE A 134 -6.72 -1.62 -22.02
C ILE A 134 -6.67 -1.97 -20.55
N LYS A 135 -5.51 -2.43 -20.08
CA LYS A 135 -5.28 -2.82 -18.70
C LYS A 135 -4.51 -1.75 -17.95
N VAL A 136 -5.00 -1.40 -16.77
CA VAL A 136 -4.40 -0.36 -15.93
C VAL A 136 -4.41 -0.85 -14.48
N LYS A 137 -3.27 -0.68 -13.80
CA LYS A 137 -3.11 -1.06 -12.39
C LYS A 137 -3.02 0.18 -11.50
N THR A 138 -3.86 0.23 -10.46
CA THR A 138 -3.91 1.35 -9.52
C THR A 138 -2.67 1.39 -8.61
N LEU A 139 -2.36 2.59 -8.12
CA LEU A 139 -1.27 2.84 -7.17
C LEU A 139 -1.43 1.99 -5.90
N ASP A 140 -0.31 1.51 -5.41
CA ASP A 140 -0.18 0.85 -4.11
C ASP A 140 0.40 1.85 -3.09
N GLN A 141 -0.48 2.55 -2.36
CA GLN A 141 -0.02 3.52 -1.36
C GLN A 141 0.64 2.82 -0.16
N ALA A 142 0.25 1.58 0.16
CA ALA A 142 0.85 0.83 1.25
C ALA A 142 2.35 0.60 1.02
N LYS A 143 2.75 0.25 -0.22
CA LYS A 143 4.18 0.15 -0.58
C LYS A 143 4.89 1.50 -0.50
N ALA A 144 4.29 2.57 -1.03
CA ALA A 144 4.89 3.90 -1.01
C ALA A 144 5.10 4.43 0.42
N SER A 145 4.12 4.26 1.29
CA SER A 145 4.20 4.64 2.71
C SER A 145 5.23 3.81 3.47
N ARG A 146 5.30 2.49 3.23
CA ARG A 146 6.34 1.62 3.83
C ARG A 146 7.76 2.07 3.47
N ILE A 147 8.00 2.46 2.22
CA ILE A 147 9.32 2.96 1.80
C ILE A 147 9.68 4.25 2.54
N ASN A 148 8.73 5.18 2.68
CA ASN A 148 8.95 6.44 3.39
C ASN A 148 9.22 6.22 4.89
N VAL A 149 8.47 5.31 5.53
CA VAL A 149 8.69 4.92 6.94
C VAL A 149 10.07 4.28 7.12
N ILE A 150 10.48 3.36 6.23
CA ILE A 150 11.82 2.75 6.28
C ILE A 150 12.92 3.82 6.16
N MET A 151 12.76 4.80 5.26
CA MET A 151 13.72 5.90 5.11
C MET A 151 13.79 6.78 6.37
N MET A 152 12.64 7.05 7.01
CA MET A 152 12.57 7.78 8.29
C MET A 152 13.31 7.02 9.39
N VAL A 153 13.10 5.71 9.51
CA VAL A 153 13.80 4.85 10.48
C VAL A 153 15.31 4.86 10.23
N ILE A 154 15.76 4.79 8.97
CA ILE A 154 17.18 4.87 8.62
C ILE A 154 17.77 6.23 9.01
N MET A 155 17.07 7.34 8.77
CA MET A 155 17.51 8.67 9.19
C MET A 155 17.56 8.81 10.73
N MET A 156 16.57 8.28 11.44
CA MET A 156 16.53 8.31 12.91
C MET A 156 17.70 7.51 13.50
N VAL A 157 17.96 6.30 13.00
CA VAL A 157 19.13 5.50 13.40
C VAL A 157 20.43 6.22 13.03
N GLY A 158 20.48 6.86 11.85
CA GLY A 158 21.58 7.71 11.41
C GLY A 158 21.86 8.85 12.38
N MET A 159 20.84 9.62 12.78
CA MET A 159 20.98 10.71 13.76
C MET A 159 21.39 10.21 15.15
N ILE A 160 20.92 9.05 15.60
CA ILE A 160 21.37 8.46 16.87
C ILE A 160 22.84 8.06 16.79
N PHE A 161 23.30 7.51 15.65
CA PHE A 161 24.69 7.07 15.49
C PHE A 161 25.66 8.25 15.26
N PHE A 162 25.29 9.21 14.40
CA PHE A 162 26.05 10.44 14.16
C PHE A 162 26.00 11.40 15.35
N GLY A 163 24.84 11.54 16.00
CA GLY A 163 24.63 12.30 17.24
C GLY A 163 25.52 11.81 18.38
N ARG A 164 25.62 10.48 18.55
CA ARG A 164 26.60 9.88 19.49
C ARG A 164 28.06 10.21 19.15
N GLN A 165 28.38 10.47 17.88
CA GLN A 165 29.73 10.85 17.47
C GLN A 165 30.00 12.35 17.65
N THR A 166 28.99 13.20 17.45
CA THR A 166 29.07 14.64 17.72
C THR A 166 29.03 14.96 19.20
N ASP A 167 28.28 14.20 20.00
CA ASP A 167 28.24 14.31 21.46
C ASP A 167 29.58 13.87 22.06
N LYS A 168 30.22 12.81 21.55
CA LYS A 168 31.58 12.44 21.95
C LYS A 168 32.61 13.53 21.62
N LYS A 169 32.50 14.17 20.44
CA LYS A 169 33.37 15.30 20.07
C LYS A 169 33.07 16.58 20.86
N GLN A 170 31.83 16.82 21.27
CA GLN A 170 31.47 17.92 22.17
C GLN A 170 31.81 17.63 23.63
N GLU A 171 31.71 16.38 24.10
CA GLU A 171 32.17 15.93 25.44
C GLU A 171 33.70 15.96 25.53
N GLU A 172 34.43 15.59 24.48
CA GLU A 172 35.90 15.73 24.44
C GLU A 172 36.32 17.20 24.46
N LYS A 173 35.60 18.09 23.74
CA LYS A 173 35.85 19.54 23.81
C LYS A 173 35.49 20.13 25.19
N LYS A 174 34.36 19.72 25.79
CA LYS A 174 33.96 20.14 27.14
C LYS A 174 34.88 19.58 28.24
N LYS A 175 35.39 18.36 28.12
CA LYS A 175 36.36 17.77 29.07
C LYS A 175 37.75 18.41 28.99
N VAL A 176 38.11 19.00 27.86
CA VAL A 176 39.35 19.79 27.72
C VAL A 176 39.17 21.19 28.33
N GLU A 177 37.98 21.80 28.26
CA GLU A 177 37.67 23.08 28.91
C GLU A 177 37.41 22.96 30.42
N GLU A 178 36.88 21.82 30.89
CA GLU A 178 36.71 21.54 32.32
C GLU A 178 37.93 20.79 32.89
N LYS A 179 39.13 21.31 32.60
CA LYS A 179 40.33 20.96 33.34
C LYS A 179 40.23 21.58 34.73
N VAL A 180 39.48 20.91 35.60
CA VAL A 180 39.37 21.26 37.03
C VAL A 180 40.79 21.35 37.60
N ASN A 181 41.16 22.53 38.10
CA ASN A 181 42.48 22.72 38.71
C ASN A 181 42.60 21.77 39.94
N PRO A 182 43.47 20.74 39.91
CA PRO A 182 43.41 19.61 40.85
C PRO A 182 43.62 19.96 42.32
N TYR A 183 44.16 21.15 42.61
CA TYR A 183 44.45 21.59 43.97
C TYR A 183 43.23 22.06 44.77
N LYS A 184 42.09 22.33 44.13
CA LYS A 184 40.88 22.78 44.84
C LYS A 184 40.03 21.65 45.39
N VAL A 185 39.87 20.54 44.67
CA VAL A 185 38.97 19.44 45.10
C VAL A 185 39.61 18.56 46.19
N ALA A 186 40.95 18.48 46.23
CA ALA A 186 41.66 17.71 47.25
C ALA A 186 41.60 18.31 48.67
N LYS A 187 41.25 19.61 48.80
CA LYS A 187 41.26 20.30 50.10
C LYS A 187 39.89 20.28 50.81
N GLU A 188 38.80 19.96 50.12
CA GLU A 188 37.44 20.11 50.67
C GLU A 188 36.72 18.80 51.02
N THR A 189 37.09 17.61 50.50
CA THR A 189 36.23 16.41 50.66
C THR A 189 36.86 15.15 51.24
N GLY A 190 38.19 15.06 51.40
CA GLY A 190 38.82 13.98 52.18
C GLY A 190 38.43 12.53 51.82
N LYS A 191 38.04 12.24 50.57
CA LYS A 191 37.69 10.90 50.05
C LYS A 191 38.29 10.67 48.65
N SER A 192 38.58 9.41 48.28
CA SER A 192 39.35 9.05 47.08
C SER A 192 38.55 9.12 45.77
N VAL A 193 39.26 9.53 44.71
CA VAL A 193 38.76 9.90 43.37
C VAL A 193 38.13 8.73 42.59
N GLU A 194 38.50 7.48 42.91
CA GLU A 194 38.04 6.30 42.17
C GLU A 194 36.57 5.94 42.44
N GLU A 195 36.08 6.15 43.66
CA GLU A 195 34.70 5.79 44.04
C GLU A 195 33.65 6.72 43.40
N ILE A 196 34.04 7.97 43.12
CA ILE A 196 33.17 9.00 42.50
C ILE A 196 32.98 8.69 41.00
N VAL A 197 34.05 8.31 40.31
CA VAL A 197 34.03 7.98 38.87
C VAL A 197 33.23 6.70 38.61
N GLU A 198 33.34 5.71 39.49
CA GLU A 198 32.60 4.45 39.35
C GLU A 198 31.10 4.60 39.66
N ALA A 199 30.74 5.43 40.65
CA ALA A 199 29.34 5.74 40.97
C ALA A 199 28.66 6.55 39.85
N GLU A 200 29.40 7.42 39.16
CA GLU A 200 28.89 8.25 38.08
C GLU A 200 28.71 7.45 36.78
N ASN A 201 29.68 6.59 36.43
CA ASN A 201 29.58 5.68 35.28
C ASN A 201 28.43 4.69 35.46
N LYS A 202 28.25 4.13 36.65
CA LYS A 202 27.14 3.21 36.96
C LYS A 202 25.77 3.88 36.91
N LYS A 203 25.69 5.18 37.19
CA LYS A 203 24.45 5.97 37.00
C LYS A 203 24.18 6.28 35.54
N LYS A 204 25.22 6.57 34.75
CA LYS A 204 25.12 6.87 33.31
C LYS A 204 24.70 5.63 32.51
N GLU A 205 25.26 4.46 32.83
CA GLU A 205 24.86 3.18 32.22
C GLU A 205 23.43 2.77 32.57
N LYS A 206 23.00 2.98 33.83
CA LYS A 206 21.61 2.70 34.23
C LYS A 206 20.59 3.62 33.56
N LYS A 207 20.93 4.90 33.34
CA LYS A 207 20.06 5.83 32.59
C LYS A 207 19.97 5.44 31.11
N ALA A 208 21.11 5.14 30.48
CA ALA A 208 21.14 4.70 29.08
C ALA A 208 20.37 3.38 28.86
N ALA A 209 20.47 2.42 29.79
CA ALA A 209 19.72 1.17 29.72
C ALA A 209 18.21 1.36 29.98
N ALA A 210 17.82 2.28 30.87
CA ALA A 210 16.42 2.60 31.13
C ALA A 210 15.76 3.32 29.94
N GLU A 211 16.50 4.21 29.28
CA GLU A 211 16.04 4.97 28.12
C GLU A 211 15.95 4.09 26.87
N ALA A 212 16.91 3.19 26.66
CA ALA A 212 16.83 2.18 25.60
C ALA A 212 15.67 1.19 25.80
N LYS A 213 15.32 0.86 27.06
CA LYS A 213 14.14 0.05 27.36
C LYS A 213 12.83 0.80 27.17
N LYS A 214 12.81 2.12 27.43
CA LYS A 214 11.63 2.95 27.15
C LYS A 214 11.40 3.09 25.65
N ALA A 215 12.43 3.42 24.88
CA ALA A 215 12.33 3.53 23.43
C ALA A 215 11.89 2.21 22.76
N LYS A 216 12.40 1.06 23.23
CA LYS A 216 11.92 -0.24 22.74
C LYS A 216 10.47 -0.52 23.08
N LYS A 217 10.03 -0.15 24.29
CA LYS A 217 8.65 -0.34 24.72
C LYS A 217 7.70 0.61 23.99
N GLU A 218 8.15 1.83 23.65
CA GLU A 218 7.35 2.81 22.93
C GLU A 218 7.15 2.38 21.47
N MET A 219 8.21 1.89 20.81
CA MET A 219 8.10 1.25 19.49
C MET A 219 7.23 -0.02 19.50
N GLU A 220 7.31 -0.84 20.55
CA GLU A 220 6.47 -2.05 20.70
C GLU A 220 4.99 -1.72 20.97
N TYR A 221 4.67 -0.56 21.54
CA TYR A 221 3.29 -0.10 21.74
C TYR A 221 2.70 0.51 20.47
N GLU A 222 3.49 1.31 19.72
CA GLU A 222 3.06 1.85 18.42
C GLU A 222 2.82 0.74 17.39
N ASP A 223 3.69 -0.29 17.30
CA ASP A 223 3.46 -1.45 16.42
C ASP A 223 2.18 -2.24 16.80
N THR A 224 1.84 -2.34 18.10
CA THR A 224 0.62 -3.05 18.53
C THR A 224 -0.67 -2.23 18.35
N ASP A 225 -0.60 -0.90 18.48
CA ASP A 225 -1.75 -0.04 18.21
C ASP A 225 -2.04 0.00 16.70
N ASP A 226 -1.01 -0.04 15.84
CA ASP A 226 -1.17 -0.16 14.38
C ASP A 226 -1.64 -1.56 13.93
N GLU A 227 -1.20 -2.66 14.58
CA GLU A 227 -1.73 -4.01 14.31
C GLU A 227 -3.17 -4.23 14.84
N GLU A 228 -3.60 -3.52 15.89
CA GLU A 228 -4.99 -3.57 16.40
C GLU A 228 -5.97 -2.67 15.62
N GLU A 229 -5.51 -1.69 14.84
CA GLU A 229 -6.36 -0.86 13.98
C GLU A 229 -6.74 -1.55 12.64
N GLU A 230 -6.00 -2.55 12.15
CA GLU A 230 -6.36 -3.28 10.91
C GLU A 230 -7.52 -4.30 11.09
N GLU A 231 -7.99 -4.60 12.31
CA GLU A 231 -9.11 -5.53 12.56
C GLU A 231 -10.36 -4.85 13.16
N GLN A 232 -10.77 -3.66 12.68
CA GLN A 232 -12.07 -3.08 13.04
C GLN A 232 -12.87 -2.57 11.83
N GLY A 233 -13.45 -3.53 11.11
CA GLY A 233 -14.53 -3.30 10.15
C GLY A 233 -15.74 -4.21 10.42
N ASN A 234 -16.38 -4.12 11.58
CA ASN A 234 -17.71 -4.72 11.79
C ASN A 234 -18.68 -3.70 12.44
N PRO A 235 -19.66 -3.16 11.69
CA PRO A 235 -20.53 -2.07 12.15
C PRO A 235 -21.60 -2.46 13.18
N TYR A 236 -21.62 -3.70 13.69
CA TYR A 236 -22.57 -4.13 14.74
C TYR A 236 -21.97 -4.41 16.12
N ALA A 237 -20.68 -4.12 16.35
CA ALA A 237 -20.06 -4.30 17.66
C ALA A 237 -20.36 -3.10 18.58
N LYS A 238 -21.32 -3.25 19.51
CA LYS A 238 -21.48 -2.29 20.63
C LYS A 238 -20.21 -2.30 21.49
N HIS A 239 -19.37 -1.28 21.34
CA HIS A 239 -18.18 -1.12 22.16
C HIS A 239 -18.52 -0.91 23.64
N VAL A 240 -18.15 -1.88 24.48
CA VAL A 240 -18.02 -1.66 25.93
C VAL A 240 -16.60 -1.15 26.17
N LYS A 241 -16.47 0.12 26.54
CA LYS A 241 -15.18 0.71 26.96
C LYS A 241 -14.64 -0.04 28.18
N SER A 242 -13.69 -0.96 27.97
CA SER A 242 -13.03 -1.68 29.05
C SER A 242 -11.96 -0.80 29.71
N ARG A 243 -12.40 0.13 30.57
CA ARG A 243 -11.58 0.52 31.71
C ARG A 243 -11.55 -0.69 32.65
N ALA A 244 -10.43 -1.39 32.69
CA ALA A 244 -10.26 -2.56 33.56
C ALA A 244 -10.51 -2.19 35.04
N ARG A 245 -11.70 -2.50 35.55
CA ARG A 245 -11.96 -2.63 36.98
C ARG A 245 -11.58 -4.07 37.35
N ALA A 246 -10.65 -4.23 38.27
CA ALA A 246 -10.27 -5.54 38.80
C ALA A 246 -11.49 -6.23 39.44
N VAL A 247 -12.14 -7.11 38.70
CA VAL A 247 -13.16 -8.02 39.24
C VAL A 247 -12.41 -9.19 39.88
N ARG A 248 -12.65 -9.41 41.17
CA ARG A 248 -12.08 -10.52 41.94
C ARG A 248 -12.27 -11.83 41.16
N ALA A 249 -11.19 -12.59 40.99
CA ALA A 249 -11.14 -13.84 40.23
C ALA A 249 -12.11 -14.95 40.70
N ALA A 250 -12.84 -14.74 41.80
CA ALA A 250 -13.73 -15.74 42.39
C ALA A 250 -15.12 -15.84 41.71
N GLU A 251 -15.60 -14.82 40.98
CA GLU A 251 -16.97 -14.84 40.44
C GLU A 251 -17.09 -15.23 38.96
N ASN A 252 -15.99 -15.26 38.20
CA ASN A 252 -16.04 -15.64 36.79
C ASN A 252 -15.78 -17.14 36.60
N SER A 253 -16.87 -17.88 36.37
CA SER A 253 -16.88 -19.34 36.12
C SER A 253 -15.95 -19.78 34.98
N TYR A 254 -15.71 -18.90 34.00
CA TYR A 254 -14.81 -19.15 32.88
C TYR A 254 -13.32 -19.12 33.29
N VAL A 255 -12.94 -18.18 34.18
CA VAL A 255 -11.55 -18.05 34.67
C VAL A 255 -11.22 -19.20 35.62
N ALA A 256 -12.17 -19.59 36.47
CA ALA A 256 -12.02 -20.74 37.36
C ALA A 256 -11.79 -22.05 36.59
N LYS A 257 -12.55 -22.30 35.52
CA LYS A 257 -12.38 -23.49 34.66
C LYS A 257 -11.00 -23.52 34.00
N ARG A 258 -10.53 -22.39 33.45
CA ARG A 258 -9.20 -22.29 32.84
C ARG A 258 -8.07 -22.49 33.85
N GLU A 259 -8.25 -22.03 35.08
CA GLU A 259 -7.25 -22.19 36.12
C GLU A 259 -7.17 -23.64 36.60
N GLU A 260 -8.30 -24.34 36.67
CA GLU A 260 -8.36 -25.77 36.95
C GLU A 260 -7.73 -26.60 35.82
N GLU A 261 -7.97 -26.25 34.56
CA GLU A 261 -7.32 -26.87 33.40
C GLU A 261 -5.81 -26.66 33.39
N ARG A 262 -5.34 -25.44 33.72
CA ARG A 262 -3.89 -25.17 33.87
C ARG A 262 -3.28 -25.98 35.01
N LYS A 263 -3.99 -26.15 36.12
CA LYS A 263 -3.52 -26.99 37.24
C LYS A 263 -3.46 -28.47 36.82
N LYS A 264 -4.43 -28.97 36.06
CA LYS A 264 -4.42 -30.33 35.51
C LYS A 264 -3.29 -30.55 34.50
N GLN A 265 -3.05 -29.59 33.59
CA GLN A 265 -1.93 -29.64 32.66
C GLN A 265 -0.57 -29.55 33.37
N ALA A 266 -0.42 -28.67 34.37
CA ALA A 266 0.80 -28.57 35.16
C ALA A 266 1.07 -29.84 35.98
N ALA A 267 0.03 -30.47 36.53
CA ALA A 267 0.14 -31.77 37.20
C ALA A 267 0.53 -32.88 36.22
N ALA A 268 -0.07 -32.91 35.02
CA ALA A 268 0.28 -33.86 33.96
C ALA A 268 1.73 -33.68 33.48
N MET A 269 2.22 -32.44 33.38
CA MET A 269 3.63 -32.17 33.06
C MET A 269 4.59 -32.57 34.20
N ARG A 270 4.16 -32.48 35.47
CA ARG A 270 4.95 -32.97 36.61
C ARG A 270 5.01 -34.50 36.66
N LEU A 271 3.94 -35.19 36.28
CA LEU A 271 3.90 -36.66 36.16
C LEU A 271 4.72 -37.18 34.97
N LYS A 272 4.89 -36.39 33.91
CA LYS A 272 5.71 -36.77 32.74
C LYS A 272 7.22 -36.83 33.00
N GLY A 273 7.69 -36.53 34.22
CA GLY A 273 9.03 -36.84 34.71
C GLY A 273 10.16 -36.19 33.90
N THR A 274 10.89 -35.24 34.47
CA THR A 274 12.07 -34.67 33.83
C THR A 274 13.11 -35.76 33.59
N THR A 275 13.31 -36.18 32.34
CA THR A 275 14.42 -37.03 31.88
C THR A 275 15.71 -36.23 31.88
N ASN A 276 16.21 -35.89 33.07
CA ASN A 276 17.56 -35.38 33.23
C ASN A 276 18.40 -36.41 33.99
N PRO A 277 19.33 -37.14 33.34
CA PRO A 277 20.17 -38.09 34.06
C PRO A 277 21.09 -37.32 35.00
N LYS A 278 20.99 -37.60 36.31
CA LYS A 278 21.97 -37.18 37.31
C LYS A 278 23.34 -37.75 36.90
N LYS A 279 24.26 -36.90 36.45
CA LYS A 279 25.68 -37.25 36.30
C LYS A 279 26.23 -37.67 37.66
N SER A 280 26.37 -38.97 37.86
CA SER A 280 27.11 -39.58 38.95
C SER A 280 28.62 -39.55 38.64
N GLY A 281 29.45 -39.40 39.68
CA GLY A 281 30.80 -39.97 39.68
C GLY A 281 32.00 -39.04 39.48
N GLY A 282 32.13 -37.98 40.28
CA GLY A 282 33.43 -37.32 40.50
C GLY A 282 34.31 -38.16 41.43
N LYS A 283 35.19 -39.01 40.88
CA LYS A 283 36.20 -39.81 41.60
C LYS A 283 37.21 -38.86 42.26
N LYS A 284 37.17 -38.70 43.59
CA LYS A 284 38.24 -38.05 44.36
C LYS A 284 39.48 -38.95 44.37
N ARG A 285 40.57 -38.51 43.72
CA ARG A 285 41.93 -39.03 43.99
C ARG A 285 42.38 -38.49 45.35
N LYS A 286 42.66 -39.37 46.30
CA LYS A 286 43.46 -39.03 47.49
C LYS A 286 44.93 -39.33 47.19
N ARG A 287 45.77 -38.38 47.61
CA ARG A 287 47.22 -38.53 47.84
C ARG A 287 47.47 -39.57 48.91
#